data_AF-A0A392UXM4-F1
#
_entry.id   AF-A0A392UXM4-F1
#
_cell.length_a   1.000
_cell.length_b   1.000
_cell.length_c   1.000
_cell.angle_alpha   90.00
_cell.angle_beta   90.00
_cell.angle_gamma   90.00
#
_symmetry.space_group_name_H-M   'P 1'
#
loop_
_entity.id
_entity.type
_entity.pdbx_description
1 polymer ?
#
loop_
_entity_poly.entity_id
_entity_poly.type
_entity_poly.pdbx_seq_one_letter_code
_entity_poly.pdbx_strand_id
1 'polypeptide(L)' 'MQTSFPIYHLMPLASEDCWSLLSKHAFGGYNCSNRSKLEVIGKEIVKKCDGLPLAAVALGGLLR' A
#
# COMPACT_ATOMS: atom_id res chain seq x y z
N MET A 1 40.31 8.06 -7.20
CA MET A 1 39.44 8.15 -6.00
C MET A 1 38.35 7.11 -6.16
N GLN A 2 38.32 6.07 -5.33
CA GLN A 2 37.36 4.98 -5.44
C GLN A 2 36.17 5.30 -4.52
N THR A 3 35.05 5.73 -5.09
CA THR A 3 33.82 6.01 -4.35
C THR A 3 33.01 4.72 -4.23
N SER A 4 33.07 4.08 -3.07
CA SER A 4 32.18 2.96 -2.74
C SER A 4 30.87 3.54 -2.20
N PHE A 5 29.76 3.29 -2.89
CA PHE A 5 28.42 3.60 -2.39
C PHE A 5 27.89 2.36 -1.66
N PRO A 6 27.50 2.49 -0.38
CA PRO A 6 26.92 1.37 0.35
C PRO A 6 25.57 0.97 -0.28
N ILE A 7 25.36 -0.34 -0.46
CA ILE A 7 24.11 -0.88 -0.97
C ILE A 7 23.09 -0.86 0.18
N TYR A 8 21.95 -0.20 -0.04
CA TYR A 8 20.83 -0.19 0.90
C TYR A 8 19.73 -1.14 0.44
N HIS A 9 19.44 -2.17 1.23
CA HIS A 9 18.35 -3.10 0.96
C HIS A 9 17.04 -2.54 1.52
N LEU A 10 16.09 -2.28 0.62
CA LEU A 10 14.74 -1.87 1.02
C LEU A 10 13.98 -3.05 1.60
N MET A 11 13.29 -2.82 2.72
CA MET A 11 12.41 -3.80 3.33
C MET A 11 10.99 -3.66 2.77
N PRO A 12 10.18 -4.73 2.75
CA PRO A 12 8.76 -4.65 2.46
C PRO A 12 8.04 -3.69 3.40
N LEU A 13 6.98 -3.06 2.91
CA LEU A 13 6.12 -2.19 3.70
C LEU A 13 5.35 -3.00 4.75
N ALA A 14 5.09 -2.36 5.89
CA ALA A 14 4.15 -2.90 6.85
C ALA A 14 2.72 -2.88 6.28
N SER A 15 1.86 -3.76 6.80
CA SER A 15 0.50 -3.91 6.27
C SER A 15 -0.32 -2.62 6.41
N GLU A 16 -0.13 -1.89 7.50
CA GLU A 16 -0.72 -0.58 7.76
C GLU A 16 -0.31 0.49 6.73
N ASP A 17 0.93 0.46 6.27
CA ASP A 17 1.45 1.38 5.26
C ASP A 17 0.89 1.03 3.88
N CYS A 18 0.84 -0.27 3.54
CA CYS A 18 0.18 -0.74 2.32
C CYS A 18 -1.31 -0.39 2.30
N TRP A 19 -2.00 -0.46 3.44
CA TRP A 19 -3.39 -0.01 3.58
C TRP A 19 -3.53 1.50 3.35
N SER A 20 -2.61 2.30 3.88
CA SER A 20 -2.58 3.74 3.65
C SER A 20 -2.37 4.08 2.17
N LEU A 21 -1.48 3.36 1.48
CA LEU A 21 -1.30 3.51 0.03
C LEU A 21 -2.54 3.12 -0.76
N LEU A 22 -3.10 1.93 -0.49
CA LEU A 22 -4.28 1.44 -1.19
C LEU A 22 -5.47 2.37 -0.97
N SER A 23 -5.75 2.79 0.26
CA SER A 23 -6.88 3.67 0.57
C SER A 23 -6.76 5.04 -0.08
N LYS A 24 -5.54 5.60 -0.17
CA LYS A 24 -5.27 6.85 -0.89
C LYS A 24 -5.59 6.72 -2.37
N HIS A 25 -5.20 5.61 -3.01
CA HIS A 25 -5.41 5.39 -4.45
C HIS A 25 -6.82 4.94 -4.82
N ALA A 26 -7.44 4.08 -3.99
CA ALA A 26 -8.78 3.53 -4.22
C ALA A 26 -9.90 4.50 -3.81
N PHE A 27 -9.75 5.17 -2.66
CA PHE A 27 -10.85 5.92 -2.03
C PHE A 27 -10.60 7.43 -1.99
N GLY A 28 -9.55 7.91 -2.66
CA GLY A 28 -9.24 9.33 -2.79
C GLY A 28 -8.88 10.03 -1.47
N GLY A 29 -8.42 9.27 -0.46
CA GLY A 29 -8.05 9.83 0.84
C GLY A 29 -9.21 10.30 1.72
N TYR A 30 -10.47 10.10 1.28
CA TYR A 30 -11.61 10.30 2.17
C TYR A 30 -11.70 9.14 3.16
N ASN A 31 -11.93 9.48 4.43
CA ASN A 31 -12.06 8.52 5.53
C ASN A 31 -12.95 7.33 5.13
N CYS A 32 -12.30 6.18 4.88
CA CYS A 32 -12.96 4.91 4.59
C CYS A 32 -13.88 4.46 5.75
N SER A 33 -13.78 5.12 6.91
CA SER A 33 -14.63 4.97 8.09
C SER A 33 -16.13 5.05 7.78
N ASN A 34 -16.55 5.82 6.76
CA ASN A 34 -17.96 5.87 6.35
C ASN A 34 -18.38 4.68 5.45
N ARG A 35 -17.42 3.82 5.06
CA ARG A 35 -17.60 2.66 4.18
C ARG A 35 -16.96 1.42 4.81
N SER A 36 -17.44 1.02 5.98
CA SER A 36 -16.92 -0.11 6.76
C SER A 36 -16.73 -1.40 5.94
N LYS A 37 -17.56 -1.64 4.91
CA LYS A 37 -17.39 -2.78 3.99
C LYS A 37 -16.17 -2.66 3.08
N LEU A 38 -15.86 -1.48 2.55
CA LEU A 38 -14.68 -1.26 1.71
C LEU A 38 -13.39 -1.33 2.53
N GLU A 39 -13.46 -0.94 3.80
CA GLU A 39 -12.34 -1.08 4.72
C GLU A 39 -11.97 -2.55 4.93
N VAL A 40 -12.95 -3.41 5.19
CA VAL A 40 -12.72 -4.85 5.33
C VAL A 40 -12.15 -5.44 4.04
N ILE A 41 -12.75 -5.13 2.89
CA ILE A 41 -12.31 -5.65 1.60
C ILE A 41 -10.87 -5.22 1.30
N GLY A 42 -10.57 -3.93 1.44
CA GLY A 42 -9.24 -3.45 1.09
C GLY A 42 -8.16 -3.88 2.10
N LYS A 43 -8.50 -4.14 3.37
CA LYS A 43 -7.59 -4.82 4.31
C LYS A 43 -7.28 -6.25 3.87
N GLU A 44 -8.25 -7.01 3.37
CA GLU A 44 -8.00 -8.35 2.80
C GLU A 44 -7.15 -8.29 1.52
N ILE A 45 -7.33 -7.25 0.70
CA ILE A 45 -6.47 -7.03 -0.47
C ILE A 45 -5.03 -6.74 -0.04
N VAL A 46 -4.84 -5.87 0.95
CA VAL A 46 -3.51 -5.51 1.46
C VAL A 46 -2.75 -6.71 2.03
N LYS A 47 -3.44 -7.64 2.69
CA LYS A 47 -2.84 -8.90 3.15
C LYS A 47 -2.27 -9.74 2.01
N LYS A 48 -2.79 -9.60 0.79
CA LYS A 48 -2.29 -10.28 -0.42
C LYS A 48 -1.18 -9.49 -1.14
N CYS A 49 -0.91 -8.25 -0.73
CA CYS A 49 0.16 -7.44 -1.32
C CYS A 49 1.54 -7.78 -0.77
N ASP A 50 1.64 -8.53 0.33
CA ASP A 50 2.91 -8.97 0.95
C ASP A 50 3.94 -7.83 1.16
N GLY A 51 3.46 -6.64 1.52
CA GLY A 51 4.31 -5.47 1.75
C GLY A 51 4.88 -4.84 0.47
N LEU A 52 4.41 -5.24 -0.72
CA LEU A 52 4.83 -4.62 -1.98
C LEU A 52 4.04 -3.32 -2.23
N PRO A 53 4.69 -2.15 -2.18
CA PRO A 53 4.01 -0.88 -2.40
C PRO A 53 3.39 -0.79 -3.81
N LEU A 54 4.06 -1.36 -4.82
CA LEU A 54 3.57 -1.35 -6.20
C LEU A 54 2.25 -2.13 -6.34
N ALA A 55 2.10 -3.27 -5.66
CA ALA A 55 0.86 -4.05 -5.68
C ALA A 55 -0.30 -3.27 -5.05
N ALA A 56 -0.07 -2.61 -3.92
CA ALA A 56 -1.06 -1.78 -3.24
C ALA A 56 -1.54 -0.61 -4.12
N VAL A 57 -0.63 0.06 -4.82
CA VAL A 57 -0.95 1.17 -5.73
C VAL A 57 -1.72 0.68 -6.96
N ALA A 58 -1.27 -0.42 -7.58
CA ALA A 58 -1.94 -0.97 -8.77
C ALA A 58 -3.38 -1.41 -8.45
N LEU A 59 -3.58 -2.17 -7.37
CA LEU A 59 -4.90 -2.60 -6.92
C LEU A 59 -5.74 -1.40 -6.46
N GLY A 60 -5.13 -0.42 -5.78
CA GLY A 60 -5.82 0.82 -5.43
C GLY A 60 -6.33 1.59 -6.65
N GLY A 61 -5.52 1.69 -7.71
CA GLY A 61 -5.92 2.34 -8.96
C GLY A 61 -7.08 1.62 -9.69
N LEU A 62 -7.19 0.30 -9.57
CA LEU A 62 -8.30 -0.48 -10.12
C LEU A 62 -9.61 -0.31 -9.33
N LEU A 63 -9.53 0.05 -8.06
CA LEU A 63 -10.67 0.26 -7.18
C LEU A 63 -11.25 1.69 -7.24
N ARG A 64 -10.60 2.59 -7.99
CA ARG A 64 -10.95 4.01 -8.11
C ARG A 64 -12.15 4.25 -9.03
#